data_AF-A0AAD9NY34-F1
#
_entry.id   AF-A0AAD9NY34-F1
#
_cell.length_a   1.000
_cell.length_b   1.000
_cell.length_c   1.000
_cell.angle_alpha   90.00
_cell.angle_beta   90.00
_cell.angle_gamma   90.00
#
_symmetry.space_group_name_H-M   'P 1'
#
loop_
_entity.id
_entity.type
_entity.pdbx_description
1 polymer ?
#
loop_
_entity_poly.entity_id
_entity_poly.type
_entity_poly.pdbx_seq_one_letter_code
_entity_poly.pdbx_strand_id
1 'polypeptide(L)'
;MAIKQWSIKMVVVLTGILVTVVLLVTKYDNTLHSRMKTLVNKHYGSPVQTLVNTYIDPPMKTLPNKYKTHLQNIAIHVSKVVESTWRTPEAQIEARNALKLTQMALAEFDIEFSPKTVPNVTKGSPQNQTGKPLVVCPEKYLGTNVDYPWFEKGRVLTNCTNAPPFPSVLSILLNGFDYSDQSEIVVVLREIYATYPRLTVHLAVAEKVVIPDEVKLDVHQHILGENPASNDVWNGLVEKATTDYVLVGRRIERFQWYALLERMVRVVSELGIDAVGGSLRTPDGHWSMGCHQTRLRNYTLTYRDGYHISTKSCVYCDYIPSPFVSRTSTLRTVKFKMASPDTVFYDYFLRLKQDRKLVMSCPDVMFYVLANNKSASSLHKQWIPMIQKYAINHVNLADGRHLSFSCDEAKTPFSWAGGKIVPVCAVESLLKGILDAMDICKKIGLFCHLDGGTTLGAMKFNGILPWERDADLSYVTSKNVTFWEHRDEFTKLGYKLSLKYPEKCRKFDRNNDRCGHYNLVIPHWRIELWGATPRLMTDFLRENRIESTKLLIGGRWMNAPTNPALNSRNRYGYELWKHAEHWITLGYSTSWVPYHGGTYQKCPKPGSHVCLDQQFPPDGNIAFIYQ
;
A
#
# COMPACT_ATOMS: atom_id res chain seq x y z
N MET A 1 2.25 -19.77 -34.33
CA MET A 1 2.12 -18.37 -34.80
C MET A 1 0.71 -17.78 -34.58
N ALA A 2 -0.06 -18.27 -33.59
CA ALA A 2 -1.48 -17.94 -33.40
C ALA A 2 -1.80 -17.22 -32.06
N ILE A 3 -0.81 -16.66 -31.38
CA ILE A 3 -0.98 -16.02 -30.05
C ILE A 3 -0.83 -14.48 -30.10
N LYS A 4 -0.38 -13.92 -31.23
CA LYS A 4 -0.19 -12.45 -31.38
C LYS A 4 -1.37 -11.67 -32.00
N GLN A 5 -2.48 -12.33 -32.33
CA GLN A 5 -3.67 -11.68 -32.92
C GLN A 5 -4.83 -11.48 -31.94
N TRP A 6 -4.73 -12.03 -30.73
CA TRP A 6 -5.78 -11.99 -29.70
C TRP A 6 -5.74 -10.73 -28.83
N SER A 7 -4.55 -10.17 -28.59
CA SER A 7 -4.37 -8.95 -27.81
C SER A 7 -4.79 -7.69 -28.57
N ILE A 8 -4.67 -7.65 -29.90
CA ILE A 8 -5.08 -6.49 -30.72
C ILE A 8 -6.61 -6.43 -30.86
N LYS A 9 -7.30 -7.58 -30.99
CA LYS A 9 -8.78 -7.60 -31.06
C LYS A 9 -9.44 -7.31 -29.71
N MET A 10 -8.83 -7.72 -28.59
CA MET A 10 -9.33 -7.40 -27.25
C MET A 10 -9.12 -5.92 -26.90
N VAL A 11 -8.00 -5.33 -27.32
CA VAL A 11 -7.77 -3.89 -27.25
C VAL A 11 -8.76 -3.14 -28.14
N VAL A 12 -9.07 -3.59 -29.37
CA VAL A 12 -10.08 -2.91 -30.22
C VAL A 12 -11.49 -2.96 -29.64
N VAL A 13 -11.90 -4.08 -29.00
CA VAL A 13 -13.22 -4.19 -28.35
C VAL A 13 -13.28 -3.38 -27.05
N LEU A 14 -12.25 -3.44 -26.21
CA LEU A 14 -12.18 -2.64 -24.98
C LEU A 14 -12.03 -1.14 -25.30
N THR A 15 -11.28 -0.78 -26.36
CA THR A 15 -11.17 0.60 -26.86
C THR A 15 -12.47 1.06 -27.50
N GLY A 16 -13.23 0.18 -28.16
CA GLY A 16 -14.58 0.51 -28.66
C GLY A 16 -15.59 0.78 -27.55
N ILE A 17 -15.56 -0.01 -26.46
CA ILE A 17 -16.39 0.20 -25.27
C ILE A 17 -15.93 1.46 -24.52
N LEU A 18 -14.63 1.68 -24.38
CA LEU A 18 -14.03 2.85 -23.72
C LEU A 18 -14.30 4.15 -24.51
N VAL A 19 -14.18 4.13 -25.84
CA VAL A 19 -14.51 5.26 -26.73
C VAL A 19 -16.01 5.57 -26.68
N THR A 20 -16.88 4.55 -26.57
CA THR A 20 -18.32 4.76 -26.41
C THR A 20 -18.68 5.36 -25.05
N VAL A 21 -18.02 4.92 -23.97
CA VAL A 21 -18.18 5.47 -22.62
C VAL A 21 -17.59 6.89 -22.51
N VAL A 22 -16.46 7.17 -23.18
CA VAL A 22 -15.82 8.49 -23.24
C VAL A 22 -16.63 9.49 -24.09
N LEU A 23 -17.24 9.05 -25.20
CA LEU A 23 -18.18 9.85 -26.01
C LEU A 23 -19.50 10.16 -25.28
N LEU A 24 -19.88 9.34 -24.29
CA LEU A 24 -21.10 9.56 -23.48
C LEU A 24 -20.87 10.47 -22.25
N VAL A 25 -19.61 10.67 -21.84
CA VAL A 25 -19.26 11.46 -20.64
C VAL A 25 -18.77 12.88 -20.99
N THR A 26 -18.43 13.18 -22.25
CA THR A 26 -17.90 14.50 -22.63
C THR A 26 -18.88 15.36 -23.45
N LYS A 27 -19.63 16.18 -22.71
CA LYS A 27 -20.09 17.57 -22.99
C LYS A 27 -21.03 17.87 -24.18
N TYR A 28 -22.24 18.34 -23.82
CA TYR A 28 -22.98 19.48 -24.41
C TYR A 28 -22.73 19.77 -25.91
N ASP A 29 -23.46 19.13 -26.81
CA ASP A 29 -23.88 19.72 -28.10
C ASP A 29 -25.00 18.88 -28.76
N ASN A 30 -26.15 19.51 -29.06
CA ASN A 30 -27.28 18.85 -29.74
C ASN A 30 -26.98 18.52 -31.22
N THR A 31 -25.91 19.09 -31.79
CA THR A 31 -25.60 18.98 -33.22
C THR A 31 -24.91 17.65 -33.59
N LEU A 32 -24.28 16.97 -32.62
CA LEU A 32 -23.56 15.71 -32.83
C LEU A 32 -24.49 14.48 -32.92
N HIS A 33 -25.68 14.57 -32.31
CA HIS A 33 -26.65 13.47 -32.25
C HIS A 33 -27.22 13.08 -33.63
N SER A 34 -27.51 14.07 -34.49
CA SER A 34 -28.05 13.85 -35.84
C SER A 34 -27.01 13.20 -36.79
N ARG A 35 -25.74 13.57 -36.64
CA ARG A 35 -24.64 13.02 -37.45
C ARG A 35 -24.27 11.59 -37.05
N MET A 36 -24.25 11.26 -35.76
CA MET A 36 -23.98 9.88 -35.30
C MET A 36 -25.11 8.91 -35.64
N LYS A 37 -26.37 9.34 -35.56
CA LYS A 37 -27.53 8.51 -35.95
C LYS A 37 -27.48 8.11 -37.44
N THR A 38 -27.01 9.03 -38.29
CA THR A 38 -26.80 8.78 -39.72
C THR A 38 -25.64 7.82 -39.99
N LEU A 39 -24.54 7.90 -39.20
CA LEU A 39 -23.37 7.02 -39.35
C LEU A 39 -23.61 5.59 -38.85
N VAL A 40 -24.34 5.42 -37.74
CA VAL A 40 -24.68 4.11 -37.18
C VAL A 40 -25.66 3.36 -38.08
N ASN A 41 -26.68 4.05 -38.62
CA ASN A 41 -27.63 3.46 -39.56
C ASN A 41 -27.00 3.13 -40.93
N LYS A 42 -25.96 3.87 -41.35
CA LYS A 42 -25.27 3.64 -42.63
C LYS A 42 -24.30 2.45 -42.61
N HIS A 43 -23.85 2.00 -41.44
CA HIS A 43 -22.84 0.93 -41.33
C HIS A 43 -23.26 -0.34 -40.57
N TYR A 44 -24.35 -0.35 -39.80
CA TYR A 44 -24.68 -1.49 -38.92
C TYR A 44 -26.18 -1.85 -38.87
N GLY A 45 -26.82 -1.95 -40.03
CA GLY A 45 -28.23 -2.37 -40.14
C GLY A 45 -28.45 -3.88 -39.96
N SER A 46 -28.39 -4.41 -38.72
CA SER A 46 -29.04 -5.65 -38.25
C SER A 46 -28.68 -5.89 -36.76
N PRO A 47 -29.54 -6.51 -35.92
CA PRO A 47 -29.54 -6.29 -34.48
C PRO A 47 -28.40 -7.01 -33.72
N VAL A 48 -28.09 -6.42 -32.57
CA VAL A 48 -27.17 -6.77 -31.47
C VAL A 48 -26.87 -8.27 -31.27
N GLN A 49 -27.80 -9.16 -31.62
CA GLN A 49 -27.64 -10.62 -31.55
C GLN A 49 -26.45 -11.14 -32.38
N THR A 50 -26.14 -10.53 -33.54
CA THR A 50 -24.99 -10.92 -34.36
C THR A 50 -23.66 -10.54 -33.70
N LEU A 51 -23.61 -9.44 -32.94
CA LEU A 51 -22.40 -9.03 -32.22
C LEU A 51 -22.03 -10.02 -31.10
N VAL A 52 -23.04 -10.49 -30.36
CA VAL A 52 -22.89 -11.46 -29.26
C VAL A 52 -22.42 -12.81 -29.81
N ASN A 53 -23.08 -13.33 -30.85
CA ASN A 53 -22.78 -14.65 -31.40
C ASN A 53 -21.45 -14.70 -32.17
N THR A 54 -21.05 -13.61 -32.84
CA THR A 54 -19.85 -13.61 -33.70
C THR A 54 -18.56 -13.24 -32.95
N TYR A 55 -18.64 -12.38 -31.92
CA TYR A 55 -17.44 -11.83 -31.27
C TYR A 55 -17.27 -12.20 -29.79
N ILE A 56 -18.32 -12.67 -29.10
CA ILE A 56 -18.26 -13.00 -27.66
C ILE A 56 -18.17 -14.52 -27.45
N ASP A 57 -18.90 -15.31 -28.23
CA ASP A 57 -19.00 -16.78 -28.02
C ASP A 57 -17.70 -17.57 -28.34
N PRO A 58 -16.94 -17.27 -29.40
CA PRO A 58 -15.71 -18.00 -29.70
C PRO A 58 -14.57 -17.79 -28.67
N PRO A 59 -14.31 -16.56 -28.14
CA PRO A 59 -13.40 -16.31 -27.00
C PRO A 59 -13.84 -16.94 -25.69
N MET A 60 -15.15 -17.09 -25.48
CA MET A 60 -15.67 -17.54 -24.20
C MET A 60 -15.30 -19.00 -23.92
N LYS A 61 -15.02 -19.87 -24.90
CA LYS A 61 -14.72 -21.29 -24.62
C LYS A 61 -13.42 -21.52 -23.83
N THR A 62 -12.43 -20.63 -23.93
CA THR A 62 -11.10 -20.79 -23.28
C THR A 62 -10.92 -19.94 -22.02
N LEU A 63 -11.90 -19.11 -21.65
CA LEU A 63 -11.88 -18.32 -20.43
C LEU A 63 -12.32 -19.18 -19.21
N PRO A 64 -11.68 -19.05 -18.04
CA PRO A 64 -12.21 -19.62 -16.80
C PRO A 64 -13.65 -19.15 -16.56
N ASN A 65 -14.56 -20.07 -16.17
CA ASN A 65 -16.01 -19.82 -16.04
C ASN A 65 -16.37 -18.53 -15.28
N LYS A 66 -15.57 -18.15 -14.27
CA LYS A 66 -15.78 -16.94 -13.47
C LYS A 66 -15.77 -15.64 -14.30
N TYR A 67 -14.99 -15.56 -15.38
CA TYR A 67 -14.88 -14.36 -16.22
C TYR A 67 -15.97 -14.29 -17.29
N LYS A 68 -16.49 -15.45 -17.73
CA LYS A 68 -17.59 -15.51 -18.70
C LYS A 68 -18.84 -14.87 -18.13
N THR A 69 -19.17 -15.19 -16.88
CA THR A 69 -20.36 -14.65 -16.20
C THR A 69 -20.33 -13.12 -16.07
N HIS A 70 -19.16 -12.52 -15.80
CA HIS A 70 -19.03 -11.07 -15.70
C HIS A 70 -19.24 -10.37 -17.05
N LEU A 71 -18.61 -10.89 -18.11
CA LEU A 71 -18.75 -10.34 -19.45
C LEU A 71 -20.18 -10.52 -20.01
N GLN A 72 -20.81 -11.65 -19.71
CA GLN A 72 -22.22 -11.89 -20.03
C GLN A 72 -23.15 -10.89 -19.33
N ASN A 73 -22.92 -10.62 -18.03
CA ASN A 73 -23.71 -9.64 -17.29
C ASN A 73 -23.52 -8.21 -17.80
N ILE A 74 -22.28 -7.80 -18.12
CA ILE A 74 -22.00 -6.49 -18.73
C ILE A 74 -22.73 -6.37 -20.07
N ALA A 75 -22.66 -7.40 -20.93
CA ALA A 75 -23.34 -7.41 -22.22
C ALA A 75 -24.87 -7.29 -22.08
N ILE A 76 -25.48 -7.96 -21.10
CA ILE A 76 -26.92 -7.87 -20.82
C ILE A 76 -27.32 -6.44 -20.44
N HIS A 77 -26.57 -5.78 -19.56
CA HIS A 77 -26.88 -4.42 -19.13
C HIS A 77 -26.66 -3.40 -20.26
N VAL A 78 -25.59 -3.55 -21.05
CA VAL A 78 -25.36 -2.72 -22.23
C VAL A 78 -26.48 -2.90 -23.26
N SER A 79 -26.97 -4.13 -23.48
CA SER A 79 -28.10 -4.39 -24.40
C SER A 79 -29.37 -3.65 -23.97
N LYS A 80 -29.70 -3.66 -22.67
CA LYS A 80 -30.87 -2.95 -22.13
C LYS A 80 -30.78 -1.42 -22.25
N VAL A 81 -29.57 -0.86 -22.18
CA VAL A 81 -29.32 0.57 -22.39
C VAL A 81 -29.50 0.95 -23.86
N VAL A 82 -29.14 0.05 -24.78
CA VAL A 82 -29.30 0.26 -26.23
C VAL A 82 -30.76 0.14 -26.67
N GLU A 83 -31.55 -0.73 -26.01
CA GLU A 83 -32.98 -0.94 -26.30
C GLU A 83 -33.91 0.11 -25.69
N SER A 84 -33.45 0.90 -24.71
CA SER A 84 -34.25 1.92 -24.04
C SER A 84 -33.92 3.33 -24.53
N THR A 85 -34.92 4.21 -24.59
CA THR A 85 -34.66 5.64 -24.84
C THR A 85 -33.87 6.21 -23.67
N TRP A 86 -32.63 6.65 -23.90
CA TRP A 86 -31.63 7.18 -22.94
C TRP A 86 -32.11 8.21 -21.89
N ARG A 87 -33.34 8.70 -22.02
CA ARG A 87 -33.98 9.64 -21.09
C ARG A 87 -34.80 8.96 -19.99
N THR A 88 -35.00 7.63 -20.04
CA THR A 88 -35.73 6.95 -18.98
C THR A 88 -34.81 6.68 -17.78
N PRO A 89 -35.31 6.83 -16.55
CA PRO A 89 -34.56 6.49 -15.34
C PRO A 89 -34.00 5.06 -15.38
N GLU A 90 -34.71 4.13 -16.00
CA GLU A 90 -34.33 2.72 -16.15
C GLU A 90 -33.07 2.57 -17.03
N ALA A 91 -32.97 3.30 -18.15
CA ALA A 91 -31.80 3.30 -19.02
C ALA A 91 -30.55 3.83 -18.29
N GLN A 92 -30.71 4.87 -17.48
CA GLN A 92 -29.63 5.46 -16.69
C GLN A 92 -29.17 4.54 -15.55
N ILE A 93 -30.11 3.79 -14.95
CA ILE A 93 -29.80 2.77 -13.94
C ILE A 93 -28.99 1.64 -14.57
N GLU A 94 -29.40 1.15 -15.74
CA GLU A 94 -28.68 0.06 -16.41
C GLU A 94 -27.30 0.49 -16.93
N ALA A 95 -27.15 1.75 -17.36
CA ALA A 95 -25.85 2.31 -17.73
C ALA A 95 -24.90 2.41 -16.53
N ARG A 96 -25.41 2.83 -15.36
CA ARG A 96 -24.63 2.85 -14.11
C ARG A 96 -24.27 1.44 -13.63
N ASN A 97 -25.16 0.47 -13.80
CA ASN A 97 -24.88 -0.93 -13.47
C ASN A 97 -23.79 -1.51 -14.39
N ALA A 98 -23.87 -1.26 -15.70
CA ALA A 98 -22.85 -1.66 -16.66
C ALA A 98 -21.49 -1.01 -16.35
N LEU A 99 -21.47 0.28 -16.03
CA LEU A 99 -20.25 1.00 -15.65
C LEU A 99 -19.64 0.42 -14.36
N LYS A 100 -20.46 0.17 -13.34
CA LYS A 100 -20.03 -0.42 -12.07
C LYS A 100 -19.46 -1.82 -12.26
N LEU A 101 -20.11 -2.66 -13.06
CA LEU A 101 -19.63 -4.01 -13.39
C LEU A 101 -18.35 -3.98 -14.22
N THR A 102 -18.20 -3.00 -15.11
CA THR A 102 -16.97 -2.79 -15.89
C THR A 102 -15.83 -2.33 -14.99
N GLN A 103 -16.08 -1.42 -14.04
CA GLN A 103 -15.11 -1.00 -13.03
C GLN A 103 -14.71 -2.16 -12.11
N MET A 104 -15.66 -3.01 -11.70
CA MET A 104 -15.37 -4.21 -10.91
C MET A 104 -14.55 -5.24 -11.70
N ALA A 105 -14.85 -5.43 -12.97
CA ALA A 105 -14.06 -6.31 -13.84
C ALA A 105 -12.63 -5.76 -14.04
N LEU A 106 -12.48 -4.46 -14.24
CA LEU A 106 -11.17 -3.79 -14.36
C LEU A 106 -10.36 -3.84 -13.05
N ALA A 107 -11.02 -3.71 -11.90
CA ALA A 107 -10.41 -3.87 -10.57
C ALA A 107 -9.98 -5.32 -10.27
N GLU A 108 -10.52 -6.33 -10.96
CA GLU A 108 -10.00 -7.70 -10.89
C GLU A 108 -8.78 -7.94 -11.81
N PHE A 109 -8.53 -7.07 -12.79
CA PHE A 109 -7.34 -7.12 -13.65
C PHE A 109 -6.12 -6.40 -13.04
N ASP A 110 -6.34 -5.41 -12.18
CA ASP A 110 -5.30 -4.82 -11.31
C ASP A 110 -5.20 -5.63 -10.02
N ILE A 111 -4.17 -6.47 -9.91
CA ILE A 111 -3.94 -7.27 -8.69
C ILE A 111 -3.42 -6.33 -7.59
N GLU A 112 -4.33 -5.73 -6.84
CA GLU A 112 -4.20 -5.37 -5.43
C GLU A 112 -5.61 -5.23 -4.83
N PHE A 113 -5.96 -6.17 -3.94
CA PHE A 113 -7.26 -6.29 -3.24
C PHE A 113 -8.47 -6.55 -4.15
N SER A 114 -8.67 -7.82 -4.51
CA SER A 114 -9.99 -8.31 -4.90
C SER A 114 -10.92 -8.23 -3.66
N PRO A 115 -12.00 -7.42 -3.69
CA PRO A 115 -13.01 -7.39 -2.65
C PRO A 115 -13.93 -8.62 -2.80
N LYS A 116 -13.37 -9.83 -2.70
CA LYS A 116 -14.16 -11.07 -2.73
C LYS A 116 -14.97 -11.32 -1.45
N THR A 117 -14.90 -10.40 -0.49
CA THR A 117 -15.66 -10.47 0.76
C THR A 117 -16.26 -9.12 1.19
N VAL A 118 -16.46 -8.17 0.28
CA VAL A 118 -17.48 -7.14 0.54
C VAL A 118 -18.82 -7.79 0.21
N PRO A 119 -19.73 -8.02 1.18
CA PRO A 119 -21.05 -8.51 0.87
C PRO A 119 -21.66 -7.62 -0.22
N ASN A 120 -22.31 -8.22 -1.21
CA ASN A 120 -23.13 -7.48 -2.16
C ASN A 120 -24.20 -6.70 -1.39
N VAL A 121 -23.90 -5.48 -0.95
CA VAL A 121 -24.91 -4.52 -0.48
C VAL A 121 -25.50 -3.85 -1.70
N THR A 122 -26.08 -4.66 -2.59
CA THR A 122 -26.99 -4.19 -3.63
C THR A 122 -28.41 -4.36 -3.11
N LYS A 123 -29.07 -3.21 -2.91
CA LYS A 123 -30.52 -3.06 -2.74
C LYS A 123 -31.14 -3.88 -1.61
N GLY A 124 -30.80 -3.51 -0.38
CA GLY A 124 -31.84 -3.44 0.64
C GLY A 124 -32.51 -2.07 0.54
N SER A 125 -33.70 -2.01 -0.07
CA SER A 125 -34.78 -1.19 0.53
C SER A 125 -34.81 -1.50 2.04
N PRO A 126 -35.26 -0.62 2.95
CA PRO A 126 -35.56 -1.05 4.31
C PRO A 126 -36.66 -2.12 4.25
N GLN A 127 -36.27 -3.37 3.98
CA GLN A 127 -36.97 -4.50 4.52
C GLN A 127 -36.79 -4.32 6.01
N ASN A 128 -37.84 -3.81 6.64
CA ASN A 128 -38.22 -4.22 7.98
C ASN A 128 -37.87 -5.70 8.12
N GLN A 129 -36.68 -6.02 8.65
CA GLN A 129 -36.43 -7.33 9.22
C GLN A 129 -37.23 -7.36 10.52
N THR A 130 -38.55 -7.41 10.37
CA THR A 130 -39.49 -7.73 11.45
C THR A 130 -39.11 -9.11 11.95
N GLY A 131 -38.33 -9.15 13.04
CA GLY A 131 -37.98 -10.39 13.73
C GLY A 131 -36.57 -10.46 14.34
N LYS A 132 -35.60 -9.62 13.96
CA LYS A 132 -34.31 -9.58 14.67
C LYS A 132 -34.35 -8.56 15.82
N PRO A 133 -33.91 -8.92 17.04
CA PRO A 133 -33.81 -7.98 18.14
C PRO A 133 -32.89 -6.81 17.76
N LEU A 134 -33.30 -5.59 18.07
CA LEU A 134 -32.45 -4.43 17.87
C LEU A 134 -31.39 -4.40 18.97
N VAL A 135 -30.15 -4.07 18.60
CA VAL A 135 -29.07 -3.85 19.59
C VAL A 135 -29.14 -2.44 20.15
N VAL A 136 -29.50 -1.47 19.32
CA VAL A 136 -29.72 -0.06 19.65
C VAL A 136 -30.88 0.46 18.80
N CYS A 137 -31.58 1.48 19.27
CA CYS A 137 -32.67 2.07 18.48
C CYS A 137 -32.16 2.67 17.16
N PRO A 138 -32.97 2.64 16.09
CA PRO A 138 -32.57 3.19 14.80
C PRO A 138 -32.52 4.72 14.83
N GLU A 139 -31.87 5.30 13.84
CA GLU A 139 -31.90 6.75 13.59
C GLU A 139 -32.86 7.10 12.46
N LYS A 140 -33.44 8.29 12.54
CA LYS A 140 -34.25 8.89 11.48
C LYS A 140 -33.58 10.18 11.01
N TYR A 141 -33.47 10.32 9.69
CA TYR A 141 -33.12 11.59 9.06
C TYR A 141 -34.36 12.48 9.00
N LEU A 142 -34.26 13.70 9.56
CA LEU A 142 -35.39 14.61 9.69
C LEU A 142 -35.54 15.58 8.50
N GLY A 143 -34.60 15.59 7.56
CA GLY A 143 -34.62 16.44 6.37
C GLY A 143 -33.42 17.38 6.27
N THR A 144 -33.31 18.08 5.14
CA THR A 144 -32.12 18.88 4.77
C THR A 144 -32.02 20.21 5.51
N ASN A 145 -33.13 20.72 6.05
CA ASN A 145 -33.19 22.08 6.60
C ASN A 145 -33.36 22.08 8.13
N VAL A 146 -33.39 20.91 8.77
CA VAL A 146 -33.52 20.81 10.22
C VAL A 146 -32.24 21.32 10.86
N ASP A 147 -32.39 22.20 11.86
CA ASP A 147 -31.30 22.79 12.65
C ASP A 147 -30.38 23.74 11.86
N TYR A 148 -30.85 24.29 10.73
CA TYR A 148 -30.14 25.37 10.04
C TYR A 148 -29.93 26.59 10.97
N PRO A 149 -28.74 27.22 10.99
CA PRO A 149 -27.57 26.98 10.14
C PRO A 149 -26.53 25.98 10.70
N TRP A 150 -26.82 25.33 11.82
CA TRP A 150 -25.85 24.52 12.58
C TRP A 150 -25.74 23.07 12.09
N PHE A 151 -26.86 22.47 11.66
CA PHE A 151 -26.95 21.11 11.09
C PHE A 151 -26.51 19.96 12.02
N GLU A 152 -26.66 20.13 13.33
CA GLU A 152 -26.27 19.14 14.35
C GLU A 152 -27.38 18.13 14.64
N LYS A 153 -28.64 18.54 14.45
CA LYS A 153 -29.83 17.73 14.82
C LYS A 153 -30.57 17.11 13.62
N GLY A 154 -29.92 17.04 12.47
CA GLY A 154 -30.52 16.47 11.25
C GLY A 154 -30.84 14.97 11.33
N ARG A 155 -30.19 14.24 12.25
CA ARG A 155 -30.47 12.83 12.56
C ARG A 155 -30.76 12.67 14.04
N VAL A 156 -31.80 11.92 14.37
CA VAL A 156 -32.18 11.64 15.76
C VAL A 156 -32.45 10.16 15.95
N LEU A 157 -32.13 9.64 17.15
CA LEU A 157 -32.55 8.30 17.54
C LEU A 157 -34.07 8.26 17.68
N THR A 158 -34.70 7.22 17.13
CA THR A 158 -36.13 6.98 17.32
C THR A 158 -36.36 6.25 18.64
N ASN A 159 -37.44 6.54 19.34
CA ASN A 159 -37.83 5.73 20.49
C ASN A 159 -38.20 4.31 20.05
N CYS A 160 -37.64 3.31 20.73
CA CYS A 160 -37.93 1.90 20.50
C CYS A 160 -37.94 1.14 21.83
N THR A 161 -38.77 0.11 21.95
CA THR A 161 -38.92 -0.70 23.19
C THR A 161 -38.28 -2.08 23.10
N ASN A 162 -37.85 -2.46 21.90
CA ASN A 162 -37.28 -3.77 21.57
C ASN A 162 -35.74 -3.78 21.51
N ALA A 163 -35.09 -2.70 21.94
CA ALA A 163 -33.64 -2.66 22.15
C ALA A 163 -33.33 -2.71 23.66
N PRO A 164 -32.27 -3.41 24.08
CA PRO A 164 -31.84 -3.44 25.47
C PRO A 164 -31.36 -2.05 25.93
N PRO A 165 -31.35 -1.77 27.25
CA PRO A 165 -30.78 -0.54 27.78
C PRO A 165 -29.32 -0.39 27.36
N PHE A 166 -28.94 0.78 26.83
CA PHE A 166 -27.59 1.01 26.29
C PHE A 166 -26.43 0.65 27.25
N PRO A 167 -26.52 0.87 28.58
CA PRO A 167 -25.52 0.39 29.54
C PRO A 167 -25.24 -1.11 29.54
N SER A 168 -26.21 -1.93 29.14
CA SER A 168 -26.02 -3.39 29.01
C SER A 168 -25.37 -3.79 27.69
N VAL A 169 -25.26 -2.85 26.73
CA VAL A 169 -24.78 -3.09 25.37
C VAL A 169 -23.31 -2.76 25.23
N LEU A 170 -22.86 -1.65 25.84
CA LEU A 170 -21.52 -1.11 25.64
C LEU A 170 -20.87 -0.67 26.96
N SER A 171 -19.59 -0.97 27.10
CA SER A 171 -18.71 -0.40 28.14
C SER A 171 -17.54 0.34 27.49
N ILE A 172 -16.91 1.25 28.23
CA ILE A 172 -15.78 2.06 27.74
C ILE A 172 -14.49 1.55 28.37
N LEU A 173 -13.45 1.35 27.55
CA LEU A 173 -12.10 0.99 28.00
C LEU A 173 -11.19 2.21 27.86
N LEU A 174 -10.62 2.67 28.97
CA LEU A 174 -9.67 3.79 28.99
C LEU A 174 -8.30 3.34 29.48
N ASN A 175 -7.27 3.80 28.78
CA ASN A 175 -5.88 3.61 29.18
C ASN A 175 -5.36 4.89 29.86
N GLY A 176 -5.30 4.90 31.19
CA GLY A 176 -4.75 6.02 31.97
C GLY A 176 -3.29 6.32 31.69
N PHE A 177 -2.53 5.35 31.15
CA PHE A 177 -1.13 5.56 30.74
C PHE A 177 -0.97 6.38 29.46
N ASP A 178 -2.07 6.71 28.76
CA ASP A 178 -2.03 7.62 27.62
C ASP A 178 -1.92 9.10 28.06
N TYR A 179 -2.17 9.40 29.34
CA TYR A 179 -2.26 10.75 29.90
C TYR A 179 -1.01 11.13 30.69
N SER A 180 -0.68 12.42 30.68
CA SER A 180 0.48 12.92 31.43
C SER A 180 0.12 13.27 32.88
N ASP A 181 -1.16 13.56 33.13
CA ASP A 181 -1.68 13.94 34.45
C ASP A 181 -3.03 13.23 34.69
N GLN A 182 -3.24 12.77 35.93
CA GLN A 182 -4.52 12.20 36.37
C GLN A 182 -5.68 13.19 36.25
N SER A 183 -5.41 14.50 36.35
CA SER A 183 -6.43 15.54 36.18
C SER A 183 -7.08 15.49 34.78
N GLU A 184 -6.32 15.12 33.75
CA GLU A 184 -6.81 14.94 32.38
C GLU A 184 -7.82 13.77 32.31
N ILE A 185 -7.52 12.67 33.01
CA ILE A 185 -8.41 11.50 33.11
C ILE A 185 -9.73 11.92 33.76
N VAL A 186 -9.68 12.69 34.85
CA VAL A 186 -10.88 13.16 35.55
C VAL A 186 -11.76 14.03 34.65
N VAL A 187 -11.16 14.89 33.82
CA VAL A 187 -11.90 15.68 32.82
C VAL A 187 -12.64 14.77 31.85
N VAL A 188 -11.96 13.76 31.29
CA VAL A 188 -12.57 12.79 30.37
C VAL A 188 -13.71 12.02 31.04
N LEU A 189 -13.54 11.57 32.29
CA LEU A 189 -14.59 10.86 33.03
C LEU A 189 -15.81 11.76 33.30
N ARG A 190 -15.60 13.02 33.67
CA ARG A 190 -16.69 14.00 33.86
C ARG A 190 -17.48 14.21 32.58
N GLU A 191 -16.79 14.26 31.45
CA GLU A 191 -17.39 14.45 30.13
C GLU A 191 -18.12 13.20 29.60
N ILE A 192 -17.59 12.01 29.89
CA ILE A 192 -18.32 10.75 29.67
C ILE A 192 -19.58 10.74 30.52
N TYR A 193 -19.51 11.11 31.80
CA TYR A 193 -20.68 11.19 32.67
C TYR A 193 -21.73 12.18 32.13
N ALA A 194 -21.31 13.34 31.63
CA ALA A 194 -22.22 14.33 31.05
C ALA A 194 -22.94 13.82 29.80
N THR A 195 -22.29 12.97 29.00
CA THR A 195 -22.83 12.49 27.72
C THR A 195 -23.56 11.14 27.86
N TYR A 196 -23.01 10.24 28.69
CA TYR A 196 -23.42 8.86 28.88
C TYR A 196 -23.38 8.46 30.36
N PRO A 197 -24.25 9.02 31.22
CA PRO A 197 -24.15 8.95 32.68
C PRO A 197 -24.26 7.54 33.28
N ARG A 198 -24.72 6.57 32.50
CA ARG A 198 -25.00 5.19 32.97
C ARG A 198 -24.04 4.14 32.42
N LEU A 199 -23.06 4.51 31.60
CA LEU A 199 -22.11 3.53 31.07
C LEU A 199 -21.05 3.15 32.11
N THR A 200 -20.66 1.88 32.09
CA THR A 200 -19.51 1.39 32.86
C THR A 200 -18.21 1.75 32.14
N VAL A 201 -17.24 2.27 32.88
CA VAL A 201 -15.88 2.55 32.41
C VAL A 201 -14.89 1.64 33.12
N HIS A 202 -14.09 0.90 32.36
CA HIS A 202 -12.91 0.20 32.85
C HIS A 202 -11.68 1.05 32.56
N LEU A 203 -10.98 1.48 33.62
CA LEU A 203 -9.86 2.40 33.55
C LEU A 203 -8.59 1.71 34.06
N ALA A 204 -7.56 1.60 33.22
CA ALA A 204 -6.25 1.10 33.65
C ALA A 204 -5.34 2.25 34.09
N VAL A 205 -4.73 2.17 35.27
CA VAL A 205 -3.92 3.25 35.87
C VAL A 205 -2.73 2.70 36.63
N ALA A 206 -1.69 3.53 36.80
CA ALA A 206 -0.52 3.19 37.61
C ALA A 206 -0.86 3.13 39.10
N GLU A 207 -1.71 4.04 39.55
CA GLU A 207 -2.17 4.21 40.92
C GLU A 207 -3.63 4.66 40.95
N LYS A 208 -4.26 4.63 42.13
CA LYS A 208 -5.68 4.96 42.27
C LYS A 208 -5.92 6.45 41.98
N VAL A 209 -6.75 6.74 40.99
CA VAL A 209 -7.19 8.10 40.65
C VAL A 209 -8.32 8.52 41.58
N VAL A 210 -8.20 9.71 42.17
CA VAL A 210 -9.26 10.32 42.98
C VAL A 210 -10.32 10.89 42.04
N ILE A 211 -11.48 10.22 41.99
CA ILE A 211 -12.62 10.66 41.19
C ILE A 211 -13.50 11.55 42.09
N PRO A 212 -13.79 12.80 41.69
CA PRO A 212 -14.67 13.68 42.46
C PRO A 212 -16.09 13.13 42.62
N ASP A 213 -16.71 13.37 43.78
CA ASP A 213 -18.05 12.85 44.13
C ASP A 213 -19.16 13.30 43.17
N GLU A 214 -18.98 14.43 42.47
CA GLU A 214 -19.93 14.88 41.45
C GLU A 214 -19.95 13.99 40.19
N VAL A 215 -18.89 13.21 39.94
CA VAL A 215 -18.79 12.28 38.80
C VAL A 215 -19.37 10.93 39.21
N LYS A 216 -20.69 10.79 39.10
CA LYS A 216 -21.45 9.58 39.48
C LYS A 216 -21.44 8.49 38.40
N LEU A 217 -20.27 8.26 37.81
CA LEU A 217 -20.06 7.27 36.76
C LEU A 217 -19.61 5.94 37.39
N ASP A 218 -20.05 4.81 36.84
CA ASP A 218 -19.59 3.49 37.27
C ASP A 218 -18.18 3.22 36.72
N VAL A 219 -17.15 3.57 37.50
CA VAL A 219 -15.73 3.47 37.10
C VAL A 219 -15.03 2.36 37.87
N HIS A 220 -14.55 1.36 37.14
CA HIS A 220 -13.76 0.24 37.64
C HIS A 220 -12.28 0.51 37.34
N GLN A 221 -11.52 0.90 38.36
CA GLN A 221 -10.08 1.17 38.24
C GLN A 221 -9.27 -0.13 38.38
N HIS A 222 -8.38 -0.38 37.42
CA HIS A 222 -7.46 -1.53 37.41
C HIS A 222 -6.02 -1.01 37.56
N ILE A 223 -5.42 -1.29 38.72
CA ILE A 223 -4.08 -0.81 39.06
C ILE A 223 -3.04 -1.79 38.51
N LEU A 224 -2.16 -1.32 37.62
CA LEU A 224 -1.20 -2.17 36.88
C LEU A 224 0.28 -1.88 37.21
N GLY A 225 0.56 -0.97 38.14
CA GLY A 225 1.91 -0.52 38.45
C GLY A 225 2.51 0.38 37.37
N GLU A 226 3.80 0.69 37.48
CA GLU A 226 4.48 1.61 36.57
C GLU A 226 4.85 0.95 35.23
N ASN A 227 4.66 1.69 34.14
CA ASN A 227 5.10 1.34 32.78
C ASN A 227 4.69 -0.07 32.29
N PRO A 228 3.42 -0.49 32.42
CA PRO A 228 2.99 -1.78 31.90
C PRO A 228 3.05 -1.83 30.37
N ALA A 229 3.26 -3.03 29.82
CA ALA A 229 3.24 -3.24 28.38
C ALA A 229 1.83 -2.97 27.82
N SER A 230 1.74 -2.24 26.71
CA SER A 230 0.46 -1.77 26.17
C SER A 230 -0.50 -2.90 25.78
N ASN A 231 0.02 -4.03 25.29
CA ASN A 231 -0.78 -5.22 25.03
C ASN A 231 -1.43 -5.77 26.31
N ASP A 232 -0.71 -5.78 27.43
CA ASP A 232 -1.21 -6.32 28.69
C ASP A 232 -2.31 -5.41 29.26
N VAL A 233 -2.12 -4.09 29.15
CA VAL A 233 -3.15 -3.10 29.52
C VAL A 233 -4.44 -3.33 28.73
N TRP A 234 -4.37 -3.28 27.40
CA TRP A 234 -5.57 -3.35 26.56
C TRP A 234 -6.25 -4.72 26.63
N ASN A 235 -5.48 -5.82 26.64
CA ASN A 235 -6.06 -7.15 26.79
C ASN A 235 -6.68 -7.31 28.18
N GLY A 236 -6.02 -6.83 29.24
CA GLY A 236 -6.56 -6.85 30.59
C GLY A 236 -7.90 -6.12 30.68
N LEU A 237 -8.00 -4.91 30.11
CA LEU A 237 -9.25 -4.15 30.03
C LEU A 237 -10.35 -4.90 29.27
N VAL A 238 -10.02 -5.50 28.12
CA VAL A 238 -10.98 -6.29 27.32
C VAL A 238 -11.54 -7.48 28.11
N GLU A 239 -10.72 -8.16 28.91
CA GLU A 239 -11.20 -9.31 29.70
C GLU A 239 -12.18 -8.89 30.80
N LYS A 240 -12.11 -7.64 31.30
CA LYS A 240 -13.02 -7.11 32.32
C LYS A 240 -14.38 -6.69 31.77
N ALA A 241 -14.49 -6.40 30.48
CA ALA A 241 -15.74 -6.00 29.85
C ALA A 241 -16.75 -7.15 29.82
N THR A 242 -17.94 -6.92 30.35
CA THR A 242 -19.05 -7.90 30.34
C THR A 242 -20.07 -7.66 29.24
N THR A 243 -20.05 -6.46 28.64
CA THR A 243 -20.93 -6.03 27.55
C THR A 243 -20.53 -6.65 26.21
N ASP A 244 -21.48 -6.78 25.27
CA ASP A 244 -21.24 -7.35 23.94
C ASP A 244 -20.36 -6.48 23.05
N TYR A 245 -20.35 -5.17 23.30
CA TYR A 245 -19.55 -4.18 22.60
C TYR A 245 -18.70 -3.40 23.59
N VAL A 246 -17.56 -2.91 23.11
CA VAL A 246 -16.71 -2.00 23.87
C VAL A 246 -16.25 -0.85 22.99
N LEU A 247 -16.17 0.35 23.57
CA LEU A 247 -15.37 1.43 23.03
C LEU A 247 -13.93 1.27 23.52
N VAL A 248 -13.00 1.06 22.59
CA VAL A 248 -11.56 1.17 22.84
C VAL A 248 -11.19 2.65 22.79
N GLY A 249 -11.20 3.31 23.95
CA GLY A 249 -11.01 4.75 24.12
C GLY A 249 -9.54 5.18 24.13
N ARG A 250 -8.79 4.81 23.10
CA ARG A 250 -7.37 5.19 22.95
C ARG A 250 -7.21 6.70 22.82
N ARG A 251 -6.35 7.30 23.66
CA ARG A 251 -5.89 8.69 23.53
C ARG A 251 -7.00 9.74 23.45
N ILE A 252 -8.12 9.53 24.15
CA ILE A 252 -9.21 10.52 24.21
C ILE A 252 -8.73 11.72 25.01
N GLU A 253 -8.69 12.91 24.40
CA GLU A 253 -8.39 14.16 25.11
C GLU A 253 -9.66 14.75 25.73
N ARG A 254 -10.74 14.81 24.94
CA ARG A 254 -12.06 15.31 25.35
C ARG A 254 -13.14 14.35 24.87
N PHE A 255 -14.18 14.17 25.68
CA PHE A 255 -15.35 13.38 25.33
C PHE A 255 -16.56 14.30 25.15
N GLN A 256 -17.26 14.19 24.02
CA GLN A 256 -18.40 15.06 23.74
C GLN A 256 -19.52 14.27 23.05
N TRP A 257 -20.67 14.92 22.90
CA TRP A 257 -21.86 14.35 22.26
C TRP A 257 -21.64 13.95 20.79
N TYR A 258 -20.58 14.45 20.13
CA TYR A 258 -20.14 13.98 18.81
C TYR A 258 -19.62 12.53 18.77
N ALA A 259 -19.39 11.89 19.93
CA ALA A 259 -18.92 10.50 20.00
C ALA A 259 -19.95 9.47 19.52
N LEU A 260 -21.25 9.81 19.56
CA LEU A 260 -22.36 9.05 18.96
C LEU A 260 -22.22 7.51 19.06
N LEU A 261 -22.03 6.97 20.27
CA LEU A 261 -21.70 5.55 20.47
C LEU A 261 -22.79 4.59 19.96
N GLU A 262 -24.06 4.96 20.06
CA GLU A 262 -25.18 4.22 19.49
C GLU A 262 -25.06 4.11 17.97
N ARG A 263 -24.59 5.16 17.29
CA ARG A 263 -24.35 5.16 15.84
C ARG A 263 -23.30 4.10 15.48
N MET A 264 -22.20 4.04 16.24
CA MET A 264 -21.11 3.08 16.00
C MET A 264 -21.56 1.64 16.24
N VAL A 265 -22.25 1.37 17.36
CA VAL A 265 -22.81 0.04 17.68
C VAL A 265 -23.81 -0.41 16.62
N ARG A 266 -24.64 0.50 16.09
CA ARG A 266 -25.56 0.22 14.99
C ARG A 266 -24.81 -0.23 13.73
N VAL A 267 -23.71 0.43 13.36
CA VAL A 267 -22.89 0.00 12.20
C VAL A 267 -22.31 -1.39 12.40
N VAL A 268 -21.69 -1.64 13.57
CA VAL A 268 -21.08 -2.95 13.89
C VAL A 268 -22.13 -4.06 13.85
N SER A 269 -23.34 -3.80 14.36
CA SER A 269 -24.42 -4.78 14.44
C SER A 269 -25.14 -5.01 13.11
N GLU A 270 -25.56 -3.96 12.40
CA GLU A 270 -26.37 -4.06 11.17
C GLU A 270 -25.54 -4.48 9.95
N LEU A 271 -24.31 -3.99 9.83
CA LEU A 271 -23.46 -4.26 8.66
C LEU A 271 -22.48 -5.43 8.87
N GLY A 272 -22.45 -6.01 10.08
CA GLY A 272 -21.54 -7.12 10.39
C GLY A 272 -20.07 -6.72 10.33
N ILE A 273 -19.74 -5.49 10.73
CA ILE A 273 -18.39 -4.94 10.76
C ILE A 273 -17.69 -5.34 12.06
N ASP A 274 -16.38 -5.55 12.02
CA ASP A 274 -15.60 -6.00 13.18
C ASP A 274 -15.15 -4.83 14.07
N ALA A 275 -14.84 -3.66 13.49
CA ALA A 275 -14.52 -2.44 14.23
C ALA A 275 -14.98 -1.18 13.50
N VAL A 276 -15.53 -0.21 14.23
CA VAL A 276 -16.00 1.07 13.68
C VAL A 276 -15.37 2.22 14.47
N GLY A 277 -14.74 3.16 13.79
CA GLY A 277 -14.19 4.39 14.34
C GLY A 277 -14.98 5.62 13.93
N GLY A 278 -14.41 6.77 14.20
CA GLY A 278 -14.92 8.06 13.76
C GLY A 278 -13.82 8.96 13.23
N SER A 279 -14.21 10.16 12.84
CA SER A 279 -13.26 11.25 12.67
C SER A 279 -12.55 11.58 13.98
N LEU A 280 -11.39 12.23 13.86
CA LEU A 280 -10.64 12.73 15.00
C LEU A 280 -10.33 14.21 14.81
N ARG A 281 -10.25 14.92 15.93
CA ARG A 281 -9.78 16.30 15.98
C ARG A 281 -8.67 16.41 17.02
N THR A 282 -7.54 16.99 16.64
CA THR A 282 -6.40 17.22 17.53
C THR A 282 -6.54 18.57 18.27
N PRO A 283 -5.74 18.81 19.32
CA PRO A 283 -5.83 20.04 20.13
C PRO A 283 -5.56 21.31 19.33
N ASP A 284 -4.69 21.23 18.32
CA ASP A 284 -4.36 22.31 17.38
C ASP A 284 -5.44 22.53 16.30
N GLY A 285 -6.51 21.74 16.33
CA GLY A 285 -7.71 21.94 15.51
C GLY A 285 -7.73 21.22 14.17
N HIS A 286 -6.73 20.38 13.86
CA HIS A 286 -6.78 19.57 12.66
C HIS A 286 -7.84 18.48 12.79
N TRP A 287 -8.73 18.41 11.80
CA TRP A 287 -9.73 17.36 11.65
C TRP A 287 -9.25 16.34 10.63
N SER A 288 -9.45 15.06 10.92
CA SER A 288 -9.23 13.96 9.97
C SER A 288 -10.41 13.01 10.00
N MET A 289 -10.75 12.47 8.83
CA MET A 289 -11.80 11.45 8.64
C MET A 289 -11.56 10.17 9.47
N GLY A 290 -10.33 9.94 9.95
CA GLY A 290 -10.02 8.81 10.82
C GLY A 290 -10.04 7.47 10.07
N CYS A 291 -9.58 7.45 8.82
CA CYS A 291 -9.59 6.27 7.98
C CYS A 291 -8.32 6.24 7.12
N HIS A 292 -7.50 5.19 7.31
CA HIS A 292 -6.29 4.99 6.51
C HIS A 292 -6.37 3.69 5.71
N GLN A 293 -5.82 3.72 4.50
CA GLN A 293 -5.51 2.54 3.70
C GLN A 293 -4.09 2.06 4.01
N THR A 294 -3.89 0.74 4.03
CA THR A 294 -2.58 0.13 4.26
C THR A 294 -2.09 -0.67 3.07
N ARG A 295 -0.80 -0.56 2.79
CA ARG A 295 -0.13 -1.36 1.77
C ARG A 295 1.14 -1.95 2.34
N LEU A 296 1.25 -3.27 2.33
CA LEU A 296 2.48 -3.99 2.65
C LEU A 296 3.04 -4.59 1.37
N ARG A 297 4.09 -3.98 0.84
CA ARG A 297 4.71 -4.33 -0.45
C ARG A 297 6.17 -3.87 -0.46
N ASN A 298 7.06 -4.64 -1.08
CA ASN A 298 8.49 -4.28 -1.18
C ASN A 298 9.13 -3.98 0.19
N TYR A 299 8.99 -4.87 1.16
CA TYR A 299 9.52 -4.67 2.52
C TYR A 299 9.09 -3.33 3.15
N THR A 300 7.99 -2.74 2.68
CA THR A 300 7.53 -1.42 3.10
C THR A 300 6.07 -1.47 3.47
N LEU A 301 5.76 -0.93 4.64
CA LEU A 301 4.41 -0.74 5.12
C LEU A 301 4.03 0.72 5.01
N THR A 302 3.01 1.01 4.20
CA THR A 302 2.55 2.36 3.95
C THR A 302 1.13 2.54 4.46
N TYR A 303 0.91 3.60 5.22
CA TYR A 303 -0.38 4.12 5.63
C TYR A 303 -0.64 5.42 4.87
N ARG A 304 -1.84 5.56 4.32
CA ARG A 304 -2.28 6.79 3.65
C ARG A 304 -3.69 7.12 4.08
N ASP A 305 -3.96 8.41 4.25
CA ASP A 305 -5.32 8.90 4.40
C ASP A 305 -6.16 8.49 3.20
N GLY A 306 -7.32 7.91 3.46
CA GLY A 306 -8.21 7.44 2.41
C GLY A 306 -9.06 6.25 2.83
N TYR A 307 -10.02 5.93 1.96
CA TYR A 307 -10.95 4.83 2.14
C TYR A 307 -11.18 4.07 0.83
N HIS A 308 -11.66 2.84 0.94
CA HIS A 308 -11.92 1.96 -0.20
C HIS A 308 -13.28 2.20 -0.85
N ILE A 309 -14.34 2.21 -0.05
CA ILE A 309 -15.74 2.41 -0.47
C ILE A 309 -16.56 2.96 0.70
N SER A 310 -17.72 3.55 0.45
CA SER A 310 -18.62 4.09 1.48
C SER A 310 -20.02 3.47 1.43
N THR A 311 -20.67 3.42 2.59
CA THR A 311 -22.09 3.07 2.74
C THR A 311 -22.61 3.62 4.06
N LYS A 312 -23.90 3.99 4.11
CA LYS A 312 -24.53 4.57 5.31
C LYS A 312 -23.73 5.75 5.91
N SER A 313 -23.11 6.57 5.06
CA SER A 313 -22.22 7.68 5.47
C SER A 313 -20.97 7.26 6.25
N CYS A 314 -20.63 5.97 6.31
CA CYS A 314 -19.37 5.48 6.84
C CYS A 314 -18.49 4.95 5.68
N VAL A 315 -17.20 4.83 5.92
CA VAL A 315 -16.17 4.50 4.93
C VAL A 315 -15.36 3.28 5.37
N TYR A 316 -15.04 2.37 4.45
CA TYR A 316 -14.21 1.20 4.72
C TYR A 316 -12.72 1.54 4.68
N CYS A 317 -11.98 1.12 5.71
CA CYS A 317 -10.55 1.38 5.89
C CYS A 317 -9.77 0.08 6.08
N ASP A 318 -8.45 0.22 6.24
CA ASP A 318 -7.61 -0.83 6.79
C ASP A 318 -7.14 -0.53 8.23
N TYR A 319 -7.10 0.75 8.63
CA TYR A 319 -6.63 1.18 9.95
C TYR A 319 -7.46 2.37 10.45
N ILE A 320 -7.78 2.35 11.74
CA ILE A 320 -8.52 3.41 12.43
C ILE A 320 -7.58 4.10 13.44
N PRO A 321 -7.22 5.38 13.24
CA PRO A 321 -6.42 6.16 14.18
C PRO A 321 -7.21 6.66 15.40
N SER A 322 -8.54 6.75 15.32
CA SER A 322 -9.41 7.22 16.39
C SER A 322 -9.72 6.14 17.44
N PRO A 323 -10.36 6.48 18.56
CA PRO A 323 -11.18 5.55 19.32
C PRO A 323 -12.15 4.77 18.42
N PHE A 324 -12.43 3.52 18.77
CA PHE A 324 -13.28 2.65 17.96
C PHE A 324 -14.11 1.70 18.81
N VAL A 325 -15.30 1.37 18.32
CA VAL A 325 -16.18 0.35 18.88
C VAL A 325 -15.93 -0.97 18.16
N SER A 326 -15.84 -2.05 18.92
CA SER A 326 -15.75 -3.42 18.40
C SER A 326 -16.59 -4.37 19.26
N ARG A 327 -16.90 -5.54 18.72
CA ARG A 327 -17.46 -6.64 19.50
C ARG A 327 -16.42 -7.12 20.50
N THR A 328 -16.81 -7.31 21.75
CA THR A 328 -15.93 -7.82 22.80
C THR A 328 -15.34 -9.18 22.41
N SER A 329 -16.12 -10.03 21.76
CA SER A 329 -15.67 -11.33 21.23
C SER A 329 -14.56 -11.21 20.17
N THR A 330 -14.60 -10.15 19.34
CA THR A 330 -13.56 -9.92 18.32
C THR A 330 -12.25 -9.51 18.98
N LEU A 331 -12.30 -8.63 19.98
CA LEU A 331 -11.10 -8.22 20.73
C LEU A 331 -10.49 -9.35 21.55
N ARG A 332 -11.32 -10.21 22.15
CA ARG A 332 -10.86 -11.42 22.86
C ARG A 332 -10.20 -12.44 21.93
N THR A 333 -10.70 -12.55 20.70
CA THR A 333 -10.14 -13.47 19.68
C THR A 333 -8.85 -12.90 19.08
N VAL A 334 -8.89 -11.66 18.62
CA VAL A 334 -7.79 -10.97 17.95
C VAL A 334 -7.04 -10.11 18.98
N LYS A 335 -6.43 -10.73 20.00
CA LYS A 335 -5.76 -10.01 21.09
C LYS A 335 -4.73 -8.99 20.62
N PHE A 336 -4.47 -7.95 21.41
CA PHE A 336 -3.36 -7.02 21.20
C PHE A 336 -2.02 -7.73 21.46
N LYS A 337 -1.01 -7.52 20.60
CA LYS A 337 0.25 -8.29 20.66
C LYS A 337 1.52 -7.45 20.80
N MET A 338 1.50 -6.16 20.49
CA MET A 338 2.70 -5.32 20.65
C MET A 338 2.71 -4.63 22.01
N ALA A 339 3.87 -4.65 22.66
CA ALA A 339 4.08 -4.01 23.96
C ALA A 339 4.14 -2.48 23.88
N SER A 340 4.56 -1.91 22.75
CA SER A 340 4.65 -0.46 22.61
C SER A 340 3.27 0.14 22.26
N PRO A 341 2.87 1.26 22.92
CA PRO A 341 1.67 2.00 22.56
C PRO A 341 1.72 2.57 21.14
N ASP A 342 2.92 2.79 20.59
CA ASP A 342 3.11 3.35 19.25
C ASP A 342 2.92 2.31 18.13
N THR A 343 2.83 1.00 18.46
CA THR A 343 2.66 -0.08 17.46
C THR A 343 1.48 -1.01 17.73
N VAL A 344 0.93 -1.04 18.94
CA VAL A 344 -0.13 -1.98 19.36
C VAL A 344 -1.35 -1.97 18.43
N PHE A 345 -1.81 -0.78 18.04
CA PHE A 345 -2.97 -0.67 17.15
C PHE A 345 -2.61 -0.89 15.68
N TYR A 346 -1.40 -0.50 15.24
CA TYR A 346 -0.95 -0.76 13.88
C TYR A 346 -0.87 -2.27 13.60
N ASP A 347 -0.30 -3.02 14.54
CA ASP A 347 -0.28 -4.49 14.47
C ASP A 347 -1.67 -5.11 14.55
N TYR A 348 -2.55 -4.61 15.43
CA TYR A 348 -3.91 -5.11 15.59
C TYR A 348 -4.71 -5.00 14.28
N PHE A 349 -4.76 -3.81 13.68
CA PHE A 349 -5.49 -3.58 12.44
C PHE A 349 -4.86 -4.29 11.23
N LEU A 350 -3.52 -4.40 11.18
CA LEU A 350 -2.86 -5.19 10.14
C LEU A 350 -3.27 -6.67 10.20
N ARG A 351 -3.40 -7.23 11.42
CA ARG A 351 -3.90 -8.60 11.61
C ARG A 351 -5.38 -8.75 11.28
N LEU A 352 -6.22 -7.79 11.66
CA LEU A 352 -7.63 -7.79 11.23
C LEU A 352 -7.75 -7.87 9.71
N LYS A 353 -6.95 -7.07 8.98
CA LYS A 353 -6.90 -7.12 7.52
C LYS A 353 -6.45 -8.50 6.99
N GLN A 354 -5.41 -9.10 7.58
CA GLN A 354 -4.92 -10.43 7.21
C GLN A 354 -5.99 -11.51 7.45
N ASP A 355 -6.75 -11.38 8.52
CA ASP A 355 -7.87 -12.26 8.89
C ASP A 355 -9.17 -11.94 8.13
N ARG A 356 -9.12 -11.02 7.15
CA ARG A 356 -10.24 -10.56 6.32
C ARG A 356 -11.41 -9.98 7.14
N LYS A 357 -11.10 -9.41 8.29
CA LYS A 357 -12.03 -8.65 9.11
C LYS A 357 -12.27 -7.26 8.51
N LEU A 358 -13.50 -6.77 8.63
CA LEU A 358 -13.93 -5.51 8.05
C LEU A 358 -13.89 -4.40 9.09
N VAL A 359 -13.31 -3.26 8.73
CA VAL A 359 -13.26 -2.08 9.59
C VAL A 359 -13.77 -0.84 8.86
N MET A 360 -14.43 0.05 9.57
CA MET A 360 -14.98 1.29 9.01
C MET A 360 -14.69 2.50 9.90
N SER A 361 -14.73 3.69 9.33
CA SER A 361 -14.86 4.94 10.07
C SER A 361 -16.16 5.63 9.66
N CYS A 362 -16.87 6.22 10.62
CA CYS A 362 -18.04 7.07 10.37
C CYS A 362 -17.63 8.53 10.60
N PRO A 363 -17.38 9.33 9.54
CA PRO A 363 -16.79 10.66 9.69
C PRO A 363 -17.68 11.69 10.39
N ASP A 364 -18.98 11.40 10.50
CA ASP A 364 -19.96 12.17 11.31
C ASP A 364 -19.82 11.94 12.82
N VAL A 365 -19.18 10.84 13.22
CA VAL A 365 -18.72 10.61 14.59
C VAL A 365 -17.38 11.31 14.77
N MET A 366 -17.17 12.01 15.88
CA MET A 366 -15.90 12.71 16.14
C MET A 366 -15.41 12.51 17.58
N PHE A 367 -14.12 12.23 17.71
CA PHE A 367 -13.40 12.21 18.98
C PHE A 367 -12.33 13.29 19.02
N TYR A 368 -12.19 13.96 20.17
CA TYR A 368 -11.04 14.82 20.43
C TYR A 368 -9.91 13.95 20.98
N VAL A 369 -8.76 13.95 20.32
CA VAL A 369 -7.66 13.01 20.63
C VAL A 369 -6.36 13.75 20.89
N LEU A 370 -5.54 13.17 21.76
CA LEU A 370 -4.21 13.71 22.08
C LEU A 370 -3.34 13.78 20.81
N ALA A 371 -2.61 14.88 20.63
CA ALA A 371 -1.68 15.06 19.51
C ALA A 371 -0.53 14.04 19.56
N ASN A 372 -0.13 13.46 18.41
CA ASN A 372 1.07 12.62 18.35
C ASN A 372 2.26 13.42 17.82
N ASN A 373 2.94 14.13 18.73
CA ASN A 373 4.06 15.01 18.36
C ASN A 373 5.42 14.30 18.38
N LYS A 374 5.45 12.96 18.44
CA LYS A 374 6.70 12.20 18.45
C LYS A 374 7.41 12.32 17.09
N SER A 375 8.70 12.63 17.13
CA SER A 375 9.55 12.60 15.93
C SER A 375 9.72 11.18 15.39
N ALA A 376 10.10 11.05 14.11
CA ALA A 376 10.47 9.77 13.51
C ALA A 376 11.58 9.06 14.31
N SER A 377 12.57 9.80 14.81
CA SER A 377 13.66 9.27 15.64
C SER A 377 13.18 8.70 16.98
N SER A 378 12.19 9.34 17.62
CA SER A 378 11.59 8.87 18.88
C SER A 378 10.81 7.56 18.69
N LEU A 379 10.17 7.39 17.52
CA LEU A 379 9.40 6.19 17.19
C LEU A 379 10.30 5.00 16.85
N HIS A 380 11.46 5.23 16.24
CA HIS A 380 12.29 4.19 15.63
C HIS A 380 12.49 2.94 16.49
N LYS A 381 13.00 3.07 17.72
CA LYS A 381 13.23 1.93 18.63
C LYS A 381 11.95 1.16 18.97
N GLN A 382 10.84 1.86 19.12
CA GLN A 382 9.56 1.28 19.50
C GLN A 382 8.92 0.45 18.36
N TRP A 383 9.32 0.72 17.12
CA TRP A 383 8.85 0.00 15.95
C TRP A 383 9.63 -1.28 15.66
N ILE A 384 10.83 -1.46 16.25
CA ILE A 384 11.70 -2.63 16.03
C ILE A 384 10.95 -3.97 16.16
N PRO A 385 10.15 -4.23 17.22
CA PRO A 385 9.45 -5.52 17.34
C PRO A 385 8.47 -5.78 16.19
N MET A 386 7.76 -4.74 15.74
CA MET A 386 6.80 -4.85 14.65
C MET A 386 7.50 -5.08 13.31
N ILE A 387 8.55 -4.34 13.01
CA ILE A 387 9.29 -4.49 11.75
C ILE A 387 10.00 -5.84 11.65
N GLN A 388 10.48 -6.39 12.77
CA GLN A 388 11.04 -7.75 12.82
C GLN A 388 9.99 -8.80 12.55
N LYS A 389 8.79 -8.67 13.17
CA LYS A 389 7.69 -9.61 13.01
C LYS A 389 7.26 -9.75 11.54
N TYR A 390 7.23 -8.65 10.81
CA TYR A 390 6.76 -8.62 9.43
C TYR A 390 7.89 -8.60 8.40
N ALA A 391 9.17 -8.58 8.84
CA ALA A 391 10.35 -8.42 8.00
C ALA A 391 10.23 -7.21 7.05
N ILE A 392 10.13 -6.01 7.62
CA ILE A 392 9.90 -4.74 6.91
C ILE A 392 11.08 -3.81 7.17
N ASN A 393 11.53 -3.07 6.14
CA ASN A 393 12.62 -2.10 6.23
C ASN A 393 12.14 -0.64 6.25
N HIS A 394 10.95 -0.36 5.70
CA HIS A 394 10.41 1.00 5.72
C HIS A 394 8.97 1.06 6.23
N VAL A 395 8.65 2.15 6.93
CA VAL A 395 7.29 2.49 7.31
C VAL A 395 6.99 3.91 6.88
N ASN A 396 5.96 4.08 6.06
CA ASN A 396 5.40 5.39 5.72
C ASN A 396 4.12 5.58 6.52
N LEU A 397 4.09 6.57 7.41
CA LEU A 397 2.89 6.92 8.17
C LEU A 397 2.03 7.92 7.40
N ALA A 398 0.74 7.96 7.72
CA ALA A 398 -0.23 8.82 7.02
C ALA A 398 0.07 10.32 7.20
N ASP A 399 0.74 10.70 8.29
CA ASP A 399 1.17 12.07 8.56
C ASP A 399 2.51 12.45 7.93
N GLY A 400 2.98 11.67 6.96
CA GLY A 400 4.18 11.95 6.19
C GLY A 400 5.50 11.52 6.86
N ARG A 401 5.47 11.03 8.10
CA ARG A 401 6.68 10.50 8.74
C ARG A 401 7.15 9.21 8.05
N HIS A 402 8.45 9.15 7.78
CA HIS A 402 9.13 7.98 7.23
C HIS A 402 10.06 7.37 8.28
N LEU A 403 9.99 6.05 8.46
CA LEU A 403 10.90 5.28 9.30
C LEU A 403 11.67 4.29 8.43
N SER A 404 12.99 4.34 8.46
CA SER A 404 13.88 3.38 7.78
C SER A 404 14.61 2.53 8.80
N PHE A 405 14.76 1.24 8.49
CA PHE A 405 15.41 0.24 9.34
C PHE A 405 16.44 -0.52 8.53
N SER A 406 17.61 -0.73 9.13
CA SER A 406 18.65 -1.59 8.55
C SER A 406 18.15 -3.03 8.41
N CYS A 407 18.81 -3.82 7.55
CA CYS A 407 18.48 -5.23 7.38
C CYS A 407 18.60 -6.02 8.69
N ASP A 408 19.58 -5.66 9.53
CA ASP A 408 19.85 -6.30 10.81
C ASP A 408 18.75 -6.00 11.83
N GLU A 409 18.34 -4.74 11.95
CA GLU A 409 17.24 -4.33 12.82
C GLU A 409 15.94 -5.04 12.44
N ALA A 410 15.66 -5.11 11.14
CA ALA A 410 14.48 -5.76 10.57
C ALA A 410 14.55 -7.28 10.52
N LYS A 411 15.72 -7.87 10.81
CA LYS A 411 15.98 -9.32 10.66
C LYS A 411 15.49 -9.83 9.32
N THR A 412 15.71 -9.05 8.27
CA THR A 412 15.10 -9.32 6.97
C THR A 412 15.81 -10.50 6.32
N PRO A 413 15.11 -11.57 5.93
CA PRO A 413 15.76 -12.72 5.32
C PRO A 413 16.29 -12.30 3.95
N PHE A 414 17.60 -12.39 3.80
CA PHE A 414 18.27 -12.17 2.52
C PHE A 414 18.25 -13.46 1.71
N SER A 415 17.77 -13.41 0.48
CA SER A 415 17.65 -14.58 -0.39
C SER A 415 17.82 -14.20 -1.85
N TRP A 416 18.62 -14.99 -2.56
CA TRP A 416 18.78 -14.91 -4.01
C TRP A 416 17.80 -15.79 -4.78
N ALA A 417 16.78 -16.33 -4.11
CA ALA A 417 15.78 -17.17 -4.75
C ALA A 417 14.97 -16.34 -5.76
N GLY A 418 14.68 -16.94 -6.91
CA GLY A 418 13.84 -16.32 -7.93
C GLY A 418 12.41 -16.06 -7.49
N GLY A 419 11.74 -15.18 -8.22
CA GLY A 419 10.38 -14.73 -7.97
C GLY A 419 10.25 -13.79 -6.76
N LYS A 420 11.37 -13.31 -6.21
CA LYS A 420 11.41 -12.40 -5.05
C LYS A 420 12.21 -11.14 -5.33
N ILE A 421 11.74 -10.04 -4.76
CA ILE A 421 12.53 -8.82 -4.60
C ILE A 421 13.52 -8.98 -3.44
N VAL A 422 14.68 -8.33 -3.56
CA VAL A 422 15.69 -8.22 -2.50
C VAL A 422 15.25 -7.15 -1.49
N PRO A 423 15.56 -7.32 -0.18
CA PRO A 423 15.28 -6.30 0.85
C PRO A 423 15.74 -4.89 0.46
N VAL A 424 14.89 -3.88 0.71
CA VAL A 424 15.19 -2.48 0.33
C VAL A 424 16.47 -1.99 1.00
N CYS A 425 16.64 -2.28 2.30
CA CYS A 425 17.85 -1.97 3.05
C CYS A 425 19.14 -2.52 2.41
N ALA A 426 19.05 -3.66 1.71
CA ALA A 426 20.19 -4.25 1.04
C ALA A 426 20.42 -3.57 -0.31
N VAL A 427 19.36 -3.25 -1.05
CA VAL A 427 19.49 -2.47 -2.30
C VAL A 427 20.08 -1.08 -2.03
N GLU A 428 19.70 -0.44 -0.92
CA GLU A 428 20.28 0.83 -0.47
C GLU A 428 21.77 0.70 -0.11
N SER A 429 22.18 -0.39 0.53
CA SER A 429 23.60 -0.63 0.83
C SER A 429 24.43 -0.86 -0.44
N LEU A 430 23.88 -1.57 -1.44
CA LEU A 430 24.50 -1.72 -2.76
C LEU A 430 24.64 -0.38 -3.47
N LEU A 431 23.57 0.42 -3.50
CA LEU A 431 23.59 1.75 -4.08
C LEU A 431 24.66 2.62 -3.41
N LYS A 432 24.74 2.64 -2.08
CA LYS A 432 25.81 3.36 -1.36
C LYS A 432 27.19 2.90 -1.80
N GLY A 433 27.44 1.59 -1.88
CA GLY A 433 28.72 1.05 -2.32
C GLY A 433 29.11 1.47 -3.75
N ILE A 434 28.13 1.53 -4.66
CA ILE A 434 28.34 2.05 -6.03
C ILE A 434 28.72 3.54 -6.00
N LEU A 435 27.98 4.34 -5.24
CA LEU A 435 28.22 5.79 -5.12
C LEU A 435 29.62 6.06 -4.55
N ASP A 436 30.01 5.34 -3.50
CA ASP A 436 31.33 5.45 -2.87
C ASP A 436 32.45 5.03 -3.84
N ALA A 437 32.26 3.95 -4.60
CA ALA A 437 33.23 3.51 -5.60
C ALA A 437 33.44 4.54 -6.71
N MET A 438 32.35 5.13 -7.21
CA MET A 438 32.40 6.20 -8.21
C MET A 438 33.08 7.47 -7.68
N ASP A 439 32.87 7.81 -6.40
CA ASP A 439 33.55 8.93 -5.75
C ASP A 439 35.04 8.69 -5.58
N ILE A 440 35.44 7.48 -5.18
CA ILE A 440 36.86 7.12 -5.11
C ILE A 440 37.49 7.20 -6.51
N CYS A 441 36.84 6.65 -7.54
CA CYS A 441 37.32 6.77 -8.91
C CYS A 441 37.55 8.24 -9.31
N LYS A 442 36.56 9.11 -9.05
CA LYS A 442 36.68 10.55 -9.32
C LYS A 442 37.84 11.17 -8.55
N LYS A 443 37.97 10.87 -7.26
CA LYS A 443 39.01 11.40 -6.36
C LYS A 443 40.42 11.07 -6.86
N ILE A 444 40.63 9.87 -7.38
CA ILE A 444 41.95 9.41 -7.84
C ILE A 444 42.20 9.71 -9.34
N GLY A 445 41.31 10.46 -9.98
CA GLY A 445 41.40 10.80 -11.41
C GLY A 445 41.17 9.61 -12.34
N LEU A 446 40.47 8.58 -11.88
CA LEU A 446 40.08 7.42 -12.68
C LEU A 446 38.70 7.63 -13.30
N PHE A 447 38.60 7.40 -14.61
CA PHE A 447 37.32 7.34 -15.27
C PHE A 447 36.66 5.98 -15.01
N CYS A 448 35.58 5.99 -14.23
CA CYS A 448 34.67 4.87 -14.01
C CYS A 448 33.29 5.21 -14.56
N HIS A 449 32.55 4.21 -15.02
CA HIS A 449 31.16 4.34 -15.45
C HIS A 449 30.33 3.12 -15.05
N LEU A 450 29.01 3.30 -14.99
CA LEU A 450 28.07 2.20 -14.78
C LEU A 450 28.19 1.17 -15.91
N ASP A 451 28.00 -0.11 -15.61
CA ASP A 451 28.01 -1.19 -16.59
C ASP A 451 26.87 -2.19 -16.33
N GLY A 452 26.64 -3.12 -17.25
CA GLY A 452 25.77 -4.27 -17.08
C GLY A 452 24.37 -3.96 -16.51
N GLY A 453 23.97 -4.77 -15.52
CA GLY A 453 22.66 -4.66 -14.86
C GLY A 453 22.50 -3.34 -14.11
N THR A 454 23.60 -2.77 -13.62
CA THR A 454 23.63 -1.47 -12.93
C THR A 454 23.25 -0.32 -13.86
N THR A 455 23.76 -0.32 -15.10
CA THR A 455 23.34 0.67 -16.12
C THR A 455 21.86 0.54 -16.44
N LEU A 456 21.37 -0.70 -16.59
CA LEU A 456 19.96 -0.95 -16.87
C LEU A 456 19.05 -0.52 -15.73
N GLY A 457 19.44 -0.79 -14.48
CA GLY A 457 18.75 -0.31 -13.28
C GLY A 457 18.65 1.22 -13.24
N ALA A 458 19.75 1.91 -13.51
CA ALA A 458 19.78 3.36 -13.52
C ALA A 458 18.81 3.94 -14.55
N MET A 459 18.77 3.37 -15.77
CA MET A 459 17.83 3.81 -16.80
C MET A 459 16.37 3.53 -16.47
N LYS A 460 16.06 2.37 -15.85
CA LYS A 460 14.68 1.98 -15.58
C LYS A 460 14.10 2.66 -14.34
N PHE A 461 14.91 2.79 -13.30
CA PHE A 461 14.42 3.09 -11.96
C PHE A 461 15.12 4.27 -11.30
N ASN A 462 16.06 4.94 -11.98
CA ASN A 462 16.96 5.90 -11.33
C ASN A 462 17.65 5.26 -10.10
N GLY A 463 18.02 3.98 -10.26
CA GLY A 463 18.26 3.09 -9.14
C GLY A 463 18.94 1.78 -9.53
N ILE A 464 18.77 0.77 -8.68
CA ILE A 464 19.24 -0.60 -8.93
C ILE A 464 18.04 -1.48 -9.26
N LEU A 465 18.25 -2.53 -10.07
CA LEU A 465 17.23 -3.55 -10.27
C LEU A 465 16.92 -4.22 -8.91
N PRO A 466 15.67 -4.30 -8.45
CA PRO A 466 15.37 -4.79 -7.10
C PRO A 466 15.56 -6.29 -6.90
N TRP A 467 15.82 -7.02 -7.97
CA TRP A 467 16.10 -8.45 -7.99
C TRP A 467 17.56 -8.73 -8.38
N GLU A 468 18.41 -7.70 -8.27
CA GLU A 468 19.82 -7.79 -8.63
C GLU A 468 20.60 -8.67 -7.66
N ARG A 469 21.75 -9.21 -8.09
CA ARG A 469 22.63 -10.04 -7.24
C ARG A 469 24.01 -9.43 -6.95
N ASP A 470 24.41 -8.45 -7.73
CA ASP A 470 25.69 -7.78 -7.69
C ASP A 470 25.56 -6.38 -8.33
N ALA A 471 26.68 -5.72 -8.60
CA ALA A 471 26.68 -4.56 -9.48
C ALA A 471 27.94 -4.56 -10.32
N ASP A 472 27.85 -3.98 -11.51
CA ASP A 472 28.96 -3.88 -12.44
C ASP A 472 29.32 -2.42 -12.68
N LEU A 473 30.59 -2.08 -12.47
CA LEU A 473 31.17 -0.83 -12.94
C LEU A 473 32.35 -1.15 -13.85
N SER A 474 32.60 -0.28 -14.81
CA SER A 474 33.74 -0.39 -15.71
C SER A 474 34.69 0.78 -15.52
N TYR A 475 35.99 0.52 -15.68
CA TYR A 475 37.04 1.54 -15.62
C TYR A 475 38.13 1.27 -16.67
N VAL A 476 38.97 2.27 -16.95
CA VAL A 476 40.00 2.15 -17.99
C VAL A 476 41.17 1.26 -17.53
N THR A 477 41.39 0.13 -18.20
CA THR A 477 42.44 -0.87 -17.84
C THR A 477 43.85 -0.28 -17.78
N SER A 478 44.16 0.79 -18.53
CA SER A 478 45.49 1.43 -18.49
C SER A 478 45.86 2.03 -17.12
N LYS A 479 44.86 2.23 -16.25
CA LYS A 479 45.03 2.76 -14.90
C LYS A 479 44.89 1.69 -13.80
N ASN A 480 44.99 0.41 -14.17
CA ASN A 480 44.83 -0.72 -13.25
C ASN A 480 45.74 -0.64 -12.02
N VAL A 481 47.02 -0.28 -12.22
CA VAL A 481 47.99 -0.13 -11.14
C VAL A 481 47.58 0.99 -10.17
N THR A 482 47.23 2.15 -10.72
CA THR A 482 46.75 3.30 -9.94
C THR A 482 45.52 2.95 -9.10
N PHE A 483 44.57 2.20 -9.67
CA PHE A 483 43.39 1.77 -8.94
C PHE A 483 43.73 0.88 -7.74
N TRP A 484 44.63 -0.10 -7.92
CA TRP A 484 45.08 -0.99 -6.85
C TRP A 484 45.88 -0.28 -5.76
N GLU A 485 46.71 0.70 -6.12
CA GLU A 485 47.48 1.49 -5.17
C GLU A 485 46.58 2.29 -4.22
N HIS A 486 45.37 2.65 -4.66
CA HIS A 486 44.38 3.37 -3.86
C HIS A 486 43.36 2.46 -3.16
N ARG A 487 43.61 1.15 -3.05
CA ARG A 487 42.72 0.20 -2.35
C ARG A 487 42.42 0.61 -0.89
N ASP A 488 43.35 1.31 -0.25
CA ASP A 488 43.19 1.77 1.13
C ASP A 488 42.06 2.79 1.28
N GLU A 489 41.68 3.52 0.22
CA GLU A 489 40.50 4.39 0.21
C GLU A 489 39.20 3.60 0.41
N PHE A 490 39.13 2.38 -0.11
CA PHE A 490 38.00 1.47 0.13
C PHE A 490 38.03 0.87 1.53
N THR A 491 39.22 0.50 2.02
CA THR A 491 39.41 -0.03 3.38
C THR A 491 38.98 0.99 4.45
N LYS A 492 39.22 2.29 4.23
CA LYS A 492 38.76 3.38 5.12
C LYS A 492 37.23 3.42 5.27
N LEU A 493 36.49 2.93 4.27
CA LEU A 493 35.03 2.83 4.30
C LEU A 493 34.53 1.47 4.84
N GLY A 494 35.45 0.62 5.30
CA GLY A 494 35.14 -0.75 5.76
C GLY A 494 34.91 -1.74 4.61
N TYR A 495 35.28 -1.39 3.38
CA TYR A 495 35.11 -2.26 2.21
C TYR A 495 36.38 -3.06 1.91
N LYS A 496 36.23 -4.23 1.27
CA LYS A 496 37.35 -5.08 0.88
C LYS A 496 37.47 -5.16 -0.63
N LEU A 497 38.53 -4.59 -1.18
CA LEU A 497 38.89 -4.77 -2.58
C LEU A 497 39.74 -6.04 -2.75
N SER A 498 39.32 -6.93 -3.63
CA SER A 498 40.03 -8.18 -3.92
C SER A 498 40.23 -8.36 -5.42
N LEU A 499 41.38 -8.89 -5.81
CA LEU A 499 41.74 -9.11 -7.20
C LEU A 499 41.27 -10.51 -7.64
N LYS A 500 40.47 -10.60 -8.70
CA LYS A 500 39.92 -11.88 -9.18
C LYS A 500 40.94 -12.68 -10.00
N TYR A 501 41.89 -12.02 -10.67
CA TYR A 501 42.92 -12.64 -11.50
C TYR A 501 44.33 -12.07 -11.20
N PRO A 502 45.06 -12.64 -10.21
CA PRO A 502 46.24 -11.99 -9.64
C PRO A 502 47.55 -12.04 -10.44
N GLU A 503 47.80 -13.06 -11.25
CA GLU A 503 49.18 -13.33 -11.69
C GLU A 503 49.60 -12.70 -13.02
N LYS A 504 48.66 -12.35 -13.91
CA LYS A 504 49.00 -11.91 -15.29
C LYS A 504 48.93 -10.40 -15.53
N CYS A 505 48.58 -9.61 -14.52
CA CYS A 505 48.12 -8.22 -14.72
C CYS A 505 48.95 -7.13 -14.03
N ARG A 506 50.19 -7.45 -13.62
CA ARG A 506 51.16 -6.46 -13.12
C ARG A 506 51.77 -5.57 -14.22
N LYS A 507 51.58 -5.92 -15.50
CA LYS A 507 51.97 -5.11 -16.67
C LYS A 507 50.78 -4.96 -17.60
N PHE A 508 50.51 -3.73 -18.06
CA PHE A 508 49.47 -3.45 -19.05
C PHE A 508 49.82 -4.17 -20.37
N ASP A 509 48.92 -5.04 -20.84
CA ASP A 509 49.02 -5.70 -22.13
C ASP A 509 47.82 -5.28 -22.98
N ARG A 510 48.07 -4.60 -24.11
CA ARG A 510 47.03 -4.13 -25.05
C ARG A 510 46.24 -5.28 -25.68
N ASN A 511 46.78 -6.50 -25.64
CA ASN A 511 46.19 -7.70 -26.24
C ASN A 511 45.49 -8.60 -25.21
N ASN A 512 45.52 -8.24 -23.92
CA ASN A 512 44.92 -9.03 -22.84
C ASN A 512 43.83 -8.21 -22.12
N ASP A 513 42.62 -8.33 -22.64
CA ASP A 513 41.37 -7.72 -22.17
C ASP A 513 40.90 -8.19 -20.79
N ARG A 514 41.58 -9.16 -20.18
CA ARG A 514 41.20 -9.75 -18.88
C ARG A 514 41.87 -9.11 -17.66
N CYS A 515 42.69 -8.08 -17.88
CA CYS A 515 43.38 -7.42 -16.78
C CYS A 515 42.55 -6.33 -16.11
N GLY A 516 42.53 -6.40 -14.77
CA GLY A 516 41.81 -5.42 -13.96
C GLY A 516 40.39 -5.79 -13.58
N HIS A 517 40.12 -7.06 -13.26
CA HIS A 517 38.88 -7.42 -12.61
C HIS A 517 39.08 -7.38 -11.08
N TYR A 518 38.41 -6.44 -10.42
CA TYR A 518 38.33 -6.40 -8.96
C TYR A 518 36.92 -6.71 -8.46
N ASN A 519 36.86 -7.38 -7.31
CA ASN A 519 35.65 -7.49 -6.52
C ASN A 519 35.75 -6.53 -5.33
N LEU A 520 34.88 -5.55 -5.29
CA LEU A 520 34.65 -4.74 -4.10
C LEU A 520 33.56 -5.42 -3.27
N VAL A 521 33.97 -5.96 -2.13
CA VAL A 521 33.07 -6.63 -1.18
C VAL A 521 32.60 -5.60 -0.16
N ILE A 522 31.28 -5.47 -0.09
CA ILE A 522 30.56 -4.67 0.91
C ILE A 522 29.57 -5.60 1.64
N PRO A 523 28.95 -5.19 2.76
CA PRO A 523 27.98 -6.05 3.46
C PRO A 523 26.90 -6.58 2.51
N HIS A 524 26.78 -7.92 2.43
CA HIS A 524 25.85 -8.69 1.58
C HIS A 524 26.07 -8.64 0.06
N TRP A 525 26.99 -7.82 -0.45
CA TRP A 525 27.14 -7.61 -1.88
C TRP A 525 28.58 -7.70 -2.38
N ARG A 526 28.66 -7.94 -3.69
CA ARG A 526 29.88 -7.82 -4.47
C ARG A 526 29.60 -6.84 -5.60
N ILE A 527 30.46 -5.86 -5.75
CA ILE A 527 30.50 -4.99 -6.92
C ILE A 527 31.69 -5.46 -7.76
N GLU A 528 31.42 -5.93 -8.98
CA GLU A 528 32.43 -6.30 -9.96
C GLU A 528 32.91 -5.02 -10.69
N LEU A 529 34.21 -4.80 -10.65
CA LEU A 529 34.89 -3.66 -11.26
C LEU A 529 35.68 -4.19 -12.44
N TRP A 530 35.21 -3.91 -13.64
CA TRP A 530 35.74 -4.41 -14.88
C TRP A 530 36.71 -3.42 -15.50
N GLY A 531 37.99 -3.82 -15.57
CA GLY A 531 38.97 -3.17 -16.41
C GLY A 531 38.60 -3.38 -17.87
N ALA A 532 38.11 -2.33 -18.53
CA ALA A 532 37.81 -2.34 -19.94
C ALA A 532 38.95 -1.71 -20.75
N THR A 533 39.31 -2.35 -21.88
CA THR A 533 40.29 -1.78 -22.81
C THR A 533 39.78 -0.47 -23.42
N PRO A 534 40.67 0.44 -23.88
CA PRO A 534 40.31 1.80 -24.27
C PRO A 534 39.47 1.94 -25.57
N ARG A 535 38.72 0.90 -25.95
CA ARG A 535 37.82 0.90 -27.12
C ARG A 535 36.37 1.12 -26.72
N LEU A 536 36.12 1.74 -25.58
CA LEU A 536 34.78 2.15 -25.21
C LEU A 536 34.42 3.42 -26.00
N MET A 537 33.17 3.56 -26.46
CA MET A 537 32.69 4.82 -27.06
C MET A 537 32.89 6.04 -26.14
N THR A 538 33.09 5.80 -24.84
CA THR A 538 33.41 6.81 -23.84
C THR A 538 34.83 7.38 -23.99
N ASP A 539 35.78 6.60 -24.50
CA ASP A 539 37.13 7.10 -24.85
C ASP A 539 37.07 8.03 -26.06
N PHE A 540 36.22 7.75 -27.05
CA PHE A 540 35.96 8.67 -28.17
C PHE A 540 35.46 10.03 -27.68
N LEU A 541 34.52 10.07 -26.72
CA LEU A 541 34.05 11.33 -26.14
C LEU A 541 35.22 12.08 -25.47
N ARG A 542 36.03 11.37 -24.66
CA ARG A 542 37.17 11.97 -23.96
C ARG A 542 38.23 12.50 -24.92
N GLU A 543 38.59 11.74 -25.95
CA GLU A 543 39.58 12.12 -26.98
C GLU A 543 39.13 13.35 -27.77
N ASN A 544 37.81 13.51 -27.96
CA ASN A 544 37.21 14.66 -28.63
C ASN A 544 36.79 15.79 -27.67
N ARG A 545 37.19 15.72 -26.38
CA ARG A 545 36.85 16.71 -25.33
C ARG A 545 35.34 16.94 -25.16
N ILE A 546 34.54 15.89 -25.36
CA ILE A 546 33.11 15.87 -25.14
C ILE A 546 32.84 15.29 -23.75
N GLU A 547 31.96 15.96 -23.00
CA GLU A 547 31.50 15.46 -21.69
C GLU A 547 30.87 14.07 -21.82
N SER A 548 31.15 13.20 -20.85
CA SER A 548 30.59 11.85 -20.84
C SER A 548 29.09 11.87 -20.57
N THR A 549 28.36 10.94 -21.19
CA THR A 549 26.95 10.69 -20.88
C THR A 549 26.81 10.29 -19.41
N LYS A 550 25.79 10.84 -18.73
CA LYS A 550 25.50 10.55 -17.32
C LYS A 550 24.07 10.04 -17.16
N LEU A 551 23.88 9.11 -16.24
CA LEU A 551 22.56 8.66 -15.78
C LEU A 551 22.35 9.11 -14.34
N LEU A 552 21.10 9.43 -14.00
CA LEU A 552 20.71 9.65 -12.62
C LEU A 552 20.60 8.28 -11.95
N ILE A 553 21.26 8.13 -10.80
CA ILE A 553 21.16 6.96 -9.94
C ILE A 553 21.27 7.41 -8.49
N GLY A 554 20.27 7.08 -7.66
CA GLY A 554 20.28 7.49 -6.25
C GLY A 554 20.40 9.01 -6.04
N GLY A 555 19.78 9.80 -6.94
CA GLY A 555 19.83 11.26 -6.90
C GLY A 555 21.15 11.88 -7.38
N ARG A 556 22.08 11.09 -7.91
CA ARG A 556 23.40 11.57 -8.38
C ARG A 556 23.63 11.23 -9.84
N TRP A 557 24.23 12.17 -10.57
CA TRP A 557 24.60 11.99 -11.98
C TRP A 557 25.94 11.24 -12.09
N MET A 558 25.89 10.03 -12.64
CA MET A 558 27.03 9.12 -12.75
C MET A 558 27.34 8.82 -14.21
N ASN A 559 28.63 8.71 -14.55
CA ASN A 559 29.06 8.38 -15.91
C ASN A 559 28.47 7.03 -16.33
N ALA A 560 28.07 6.94 -17.60
CA ALA A 560 27.50 5.76 -18.23
C ALA A 560 28.06 5.60 -19.65
N PRO A 561 27.78 4.48 -20.35
CA PRO A 561 28.09 4.37 -21.77
C PRO A 561 27.47 5.52 -22.58
N THR A 562 28.12 5.95 -23.67
CA THR A 562 27.71 7.09 -24.50
C THR A 562 26.23 7.06 -24.90
N ASN A 563 25.72 5.89 -25.29
CA ASN A 563 24.29 5.64 -25.47
C ASN A 563 23.90 4.42 -24.62
N PRO A 564 23.44 4.63 -23.37
CA PRO A 564 23.24 3.54 -22.41
C PRO A 564 22.09 2.61 -22.82
N ALA A 565 21.05 3.14 -23.48
CA ALA A 565 19.92 2.37 -23.98
C ALA A 565 20.33 1.47 -25.15
N LEU A 566 21.10 2.00 -26.12
CA LEU A 566 21.63 1.20 -27.23
C LEU A 566 22.61 0.14 -26.72
N ASN A 567 23.52 0.51 -25.81
CA ASN A 567 24.45 -0.41 -25.19
C ASN A 567 23.71 -1.58 -24.51
N SER A 568 22.71 -1.29 -23.67
CA SER A 568 21.93 -2.32 -22.98
C SER A 568 21.06 -3.14 -23.93
N ARG A 569 20.48 -2.53 -24.97
CA ARG A 569 19.71 -3.26 -26.00
C ARG A 569 20.59 -4.25 -26.75
N ASN A 570 21.81 -3.85 -27.12
CA ASN A 570 22.77 -4.74 -27.79
C ASN A 570 23.27 -5.84 -26.85
N ARG A 571 23.36 -5.55 -25.54
CA ARG A 571 23.79 -6.50 -24.50
C ARG A 571 22.74 -7.57 -24.19
N TYR A 572 21.50 -7.16 -23.97
CA TYR A 572 20.43 -8.00 -23.41
C TYR A 572 19.38 -8.45 -24.44
N GLY A 573 19.35 -7.82 -25.62
CA GLY A 573 18.50 -8.20 -26.73
C GLY A 573 17.18 -7.42 -26.82
N TYR A 574 16.13 -8.11 -27.29
CA TYR A 574 14.83 -7.52 -27.56
C TYR A 574 14.05 -7.18 -26.28
N GLU A 575 13.10 -6.25 -26.39
CA GLU A 575 12.17 -5.91 -25.31
C GLU A 575 12.86 -5.46 -24.00
N LEU A 576 13.98 -4.74 -24.11
CA LEU A 576 14.82 -4.27 -23.00
C LEU A 576 14.02 -3.69 -21.80
N TRP A 577 12.91 -3.01 -22.06
CA TRP A 577 12.09 -2.35 -21.03
C TRP A 577 11.29 -3.31 -20.17
N LYS A 578 10.92 -4.48 -20.72
CA LYS A 578 10.27 -5.53 -19.94
C LYS A 578 11.20 -6.07 -18.86
N HIS A 579 10.63 -6.46 -17.73
CA HIS A 579 11.41 -6.94 -16.60
C HIS A 579 11.80 -8.41 -16.77
N ALA A 580 13.02 -8.72 -16.37
CA ALA A 580 13.57 -10.07 -16.30
C ALA A 580 14.46 -10.14 -15.06
N GLU A 581 14.37 -11.24 -14.33
CA GLU A 581 15.22 -11.50 -13.16
C GLU A 581 16.68 -11.76 -13.58
N HIS A 582 17.59 -11.73 -12.61
CA HIS A 582 19.01 -11.96 -12.85
C HIS A 582 19.28 -13.31 -13.57
N TRP A 583 20.26 -13.37 -14.47
CA TRP A 583 20.50 -14.55 -15.32
C TRP A 583 20.75 -15.84 -14.52
N ILE A 584 21.46 -15.76 -13.39
CA ILE A 584 21.69 -16.93 -12.51
C ILE A 584 20.35 -17.44 -11.99
N THR A 585 19.47 -16.52 -11.61
CA THR A 585 18.14 -16.85 -11.11
C THR A 585 17.33 -17.56 -12.19
N LEU A 586 17.42 -17.08 -13.44
CA LEU A 586 16.82 -17.70 -14.62
C LEU A 586 17.48 -19.03 -15.03
N GLY A 587 18.55 -19.47 -14.37
CA GLY A 587 19.25 -20.72 -14.67
C GLY A 587 20.10 -20.66 -15.94
N TYR A 588 20.43 -19.46 -16.44
CA TYR A 588 21.34 -19.32 -17.56
C TYR A 588 22.78 -19.61 -17.13
N SER A 589 23.60 -20.12 -18.05
CA SER A 589 25.02 -20.39 -17.80
C SER A 589 25.87 -19.13 -17.79
N THR A 590 25.37 -18.04 -18.37
CA THR A 590 26.10 -16.78 -18.49
C THR A 590 25.17 -15.59 -18.70
N SER A 591 25.63 -14.38 -18.33
CA SER A 591 24.94 -13.12 -18.60
C SER A 591 24.97 -12.69 -20.07
N TRP A 592 25.70 -13.41 -20.94
CA TRP A 592 25.81 -13.13 -22.37
C TRP A 592 24.73 -13.73 -23.25
N VAL A 593 23.75 -14.42 -22.67
CA VAL A 593 22.59 -14.89 -23.43
C VAL A 593 21.53 -13.79 -23.56
N PRO A 594 20.72 -13.77 -24.63
CA PRO A 594 19.58 -12.88 -24.73
C PRO A 594 18.56 -13.14 -23.62
N TYR A 595 18.00 -12.06 -23.05
CA TYR A 595 16.99 -12.16 -22.00
C TYR A 595 15.58 -12.14 -22.60
N HIS A 596 14.67 -12.89 -21.99
CA HIS A 596 13.24 -12.85 -22.30
C HIS A 596 12.49 -12.14 -21.18
N GLY A 597 12.25 -10.84 -21.36
CA GLY A 597 11.48 -10.04 -20.41
C GLY A 597 9.97 -10.22 -20.55
N GLY A 598 9.24 -9.78 -19.53
CA GLY A 598 7.77 -9.73 -19.52
C GLY A 598 7.12 -10.79 -18.66
N THR A 599 7.92 -11.56 -17.91
CA THR A 599 7.45 -12.53 -16.92
C THR A 599 8.45 -12.63 -15.77
N TYR A 600 7.94 -12.80 -14.55
CA TYR A 600 8.72 -13.18 -13.39
C TYR A 600 8.62 -14.68 -13.12
N GLN A 601 9.60 -15.23 -12.42
CA GLN A 601 9.50 -16.56 -11.84
C GLN A 601 8.42 -16.60 -10.76
N LYS A 602 7.91 -17.80 -10.50
CA LYS A 602 6.94 -18.00 -9.44
C LYS A 602 7.56 -17.79 -8.08
N CYS A 603 6.93 -16.94 -7.28
CA CYS A 603 7.37 -16.71 -5.91
C CYS A 603 7.33 -18.00 -5.08
N PRO A 604 8.45 -18.38 -4.42
CA PRO A 604 8.52 -19.57 -3.57
C PRO A 604 7.53 -19.58 -2.39
N LYS A 605 7.05 -18.39 -1.98
CA LYS A 605 6.04 -18.24 -0.92
C LYS A 605 4.90 -17.34 -1.40
N PRO A 606 3.92 -17.88 -2.15
CA PRO A 606 2.78 -17.13 -2.65
C PRO A 606 2.07 -16.34 -1.53
N GLY A 607 1.56 -15.16 -1.87
CA GLY A 607 0.89 -14.24 -0.95
C GLY A 607 1.85 -13.36 -0.13
N SER A 608 3.16 -13.55 -0.25
CA SER A 608 4.14 -12.68 0.41
C SER A 608 4.25 -11.32 -0.29
N HIS A 609 4.51 -10.27 0.50
CA HIS A 609 4.70 -8.90 0.03
C HIS A 609 5.99 -8.69 -0.79
N VAL A 610 6.82 -9.73 -0.89
CA VAL A 610 8.09 -9.75 -1.64
C VAL A 610 7.98 -10.46 -2.99
N CYS A 611 6.80 -11.00 -3.34
CA CYS A 611 6.62 -11.80 -4.54
C CYS A 611 6.56 -10.92 -5.81
N LEU A 612 7.51 -11.10 -6.73
CA LEU A 612 7.56 -10.33 -7.98
C LEU A 612 6.32 -10.58 -8.84
N ASP A 613 5.98 -11.85 -9.09
CA ASP A 613 4.90 -12.24 -10.01
C ASP A 613 3.48 -11.92 -9.52
N GLN A 614 3.34 -11.46 -8.28
CA GLN A 614 2.03 -11.18 -7.65
C GLN A 614 1.88 -9.73 -7.25
N GLN A 615 2.98 -9.06 -6.90
CA GLN A 615 2.95 -7.68 -6.44
C GLN A 615 3.30 -6.72 -7.58
N PHE A 616 4.04 -7.14 -8.61
CA PHE A 616 4.60 -6.22 -9.60
C PHE A 616 4.20 -6.60 -11.04
N PRO A 617 3.87 -5.61 -11.89
CA PRO A 617 3.70 -5.88 -13.31
C PRO A 617 5.07 -6.27 -13.90
N PRO A 618 5.15 -7.19 -14.87
CA PRO A 618 6.43 -7.56 -15.47
C PRO A 618 6.89 -6.61 -16.60
N ASP A 619 6.22 -5.47 -16.75
CA ASP A 619 6.49 -4.42 -17.72
C ASP A 619 6.04 -3.06 -17.16
N GLY A 620 6.50 -1.97 -17.76
CA GLY A 620 6.25 -0.61 -17.33
C GLY A 620 7.27 -0.08 -16.33
N ASN A 621 7.08 1.17 -15.92
CA ASN A 621 7.92 1.75 -14.86
C ASN A 621 7.34 1.39 -13.49
N ILE A 622 8.16 0.83 -12.63
CA ILE A 622 7.79 0.46 -11.27
C ILE A 622 8.59 1.34 -10.32
N ALA A 623 7.90 2.08 -9.47
CA ALA A 623 8.52 2.80 -8.38
C ALA A 623 8.98 1.81 -7.30
N PHE A 624 10.25 1.39 -7.35
CA PHE A 624 10.87 0.50 -6.36
C PHE A 624 11.68 1.23 -5.31
N ILE A 625 12.32 2.34 -5.68
CA ILE A 625 13.15 3.15 -4.79
C ILE A 625 12.34 4.37 -4.36
N TYR A 626 12.26 4.56 -3.05
CA TYR A 626 11.69 5.75 -2.44
C TYR A 626 12.55 6.95 -2.80
N GLN A 627 11.93 7.98 -3.40
CA GLN A 627 12.46 9.34 -3.39
C GLN A 627 12.11 9.99 -2.06
#